data_AF-A0A2I9ECK7-F1
#
_entry.id   AF-A0A2I9ECK7-F1
#
_cell.length_a   1.000
_cell.length_b   1.000
_cell.length_c   1.000
_cell.angle_alpha   90.00
_cell.angle_beta   90.00
_cell.angle_gamma   90.00
#
_symmetry.space_group_name_H-M   'P 1'
#
loop_
_entity.id
_entity.type
_entity.pdbx_description
1 polymer ?
#
loop_
_entity_poly.entity_id
_entity_poly.type
_entity_poly.pdbx_seq_one_letter_code
_entity_poly.pdbx_strand_id
1 'polypeptide(L)'
;MRNVIYRGGDRCHFIFLGTVLVLVKITPNFTNMIKSKVILLHILVLLMVSCNVNRPISPKNPSVENPLSIQQHLVEKNSIPKKAKPQMANVARDIRVANYFDFMDGLAKKYDSLVPYALTEHVLVRANPWIMDTLANTDYYRQMAKDSFVYDQRKMIVLRSNDSLLIPDAETGQQLIKDMENTLIDINIPEYRLRIYQDSLLLYTFPIRVGQDRKRYLAMGDRVTDLRTKTGKGKIVRLERNPSFYNPVTGKRFYVTRRDDKKTTIMPVIPWIETEINGIRNGQMIHPTTNPETLGKASSNGCIGVAEADAWIIYYHAPLNTQVQIRYDLDILDENGEVQKLKDIYNYQ
;
A
#
# COMPACT_ATOMS: atom_id res chain seq x y z
N MET A 1 29.32 -5.89 3.71
CA MET A 1 29.65 -7.32 3.52
C MET A 1 28.40 -8.05 3.07
N ARG A 2 28.48 -8.70 1.90
CA ARG A 2 27.59 -9.70 1.28
C ARG A 2 26.07 -9.43 1.26
N ASN A 3 25.60 -8.95 0.10
CA ASN A 3 24.23 -9.12 -0.39
C ASN A 3 23.94 -10.61 -0.65
N VAL A 4 22.79 -11.10 -0.21
CA VAL A 4 22.24 -12.39 -0.64
C VAL A 4 20.90 -12.15 -1.33
N ILE A 5 20.88 -12.48 -2.62
CA ILE A 5 19.72 -12.52 -3.50
C ILE A 5 19.09 -13.91 -3.36
N TYR A 6 17.83 -14.02 -2.93
CA TYR A 6 17.11 -15.28 -2.94
C TYR A 6 16.39 -15.47 -4.29
N ARG A 7 16.87 -16.44 -5.09
CA ARG A 7 16.14 -17.00 -6.24
C ARG A 7 15.34 -18.22 -5.78
N GLY A 8 14.12 -18.34 -6.30
CA GLY A 8 13.18 -19.42 -5.97
C GLY A 8 13.73 -20.80 -6.31
N GLY A 9 13.91 -21.63 -5.28
CA GLY A 9 14.34 -23.03 -5.34
C GLY A 9 14.30 -23.75 -3.99
N ASP A 10 14.43 -23.04 -2.88
CA ASP A 10 14.65 -23.66 -1.56
C ASP A 10 13.39 -23.99 -0.75
N ARG A 11 12.26 -24.30 -1.39
CA ARG A 11 11.04 -24.71 -0.65
C ARG A 11 10.94 -26.22 -0.37
N CYS A 12 11.81 -27.05 -0.95
CA CYS A 12 11.79 -28.49 -0.69
C CYS A 12 12.77 -28.95 0.40
N HIS A 13 13.82 -28.21 0.75
CA HIS A 13 14.75 -28.67 1.80
C HIS A 13 14.29 -28.36 3.23
N PHE A 14 13.52 -27.28 3.44
CA PHE A 14 13.11 -26.86 4.79
C PHE A 14 11.89 -27.61 5.35
N ILE A 15 11.06 -28.19 4.50
CA ILE A 15 9.89 -29.00 4.93
C ILE A 15 10.34 -30.36 5.48
N PHE A 16 11.47 -30.90 5.00
CA PHE A 16 11.95 -32.24 5.39
C PHE A 16 12.78 -32.27 6.68
N LEU A 17 13.49 -31.19 7.02
CA LEU A 17 14.20 -31.11 8.31
C LEU A 17 13.21 -30.97 9.49
N GLY A 18 12.07 -30.32 9.25
CA GLY A 18 11.04 -30.08 10.26
C GLY A 18 10.26 -31.34 10.66
N THR A 19 9.94 -32.23 9.73
CA THR A 19 9.15 -33.45 10.00
C THR A 19 9.94 -34.53 10.75
N VAL A 20 11.24 -34.65 10.50
CA VAL A 20 12.11 -35.59 11.22
C VAL A 20 12.28 -35.18 12.69
N LEU A 21 12.38 -33.89 12.98
CA LEU A 21 12.50 -33.37 14.35
C LEU A 21 11.21 -33.50 15.17
N VAL A 22 10.04 -33.46 14.52
CA VAL A 22 8.74 -33.62 15.17
C VAL A 22 8.49 -35.07 15.59
N LEU A 23 8.91 -36.06 14.78
CA LEU A 23 8.76 -37.48 15.13
C LEU A 23 9.68 -37.94 16.27
N VAL A 24 10.88 -37.34 16.39
CA VAL A 24 11.81 -37.63 17.50
C VAL A 24 11.31 -37.03 18.83
N LYS A 25 10.53 -35.95 18.79
CA LYS A 25 10.00 -35.28 20.00
C LYS A 25 8.66 -35.84 20.51
N ILE A 26 7.85 -36.51 19.68
CA ILE A 26 6.47 -36.88 20.06
C ILE A 26 6.32 -38.30 20.64
N THR A 27 7.36 -39.15 20.68
CA THR A 27 7.23 -40.51 21.23
C THR A 27 8.39 -40.94 22.14
N PRO A 28 8.28 -40.76 23.47
CA PRO A 28 9.35 -41.13 24.40
C PRO A 28 9.50 -42.65 24.61
N ASN A 29 8.47 -43.45 24.28
CA ASN A 29 8.37 -44.85 24.75
C ASN A 29 8.54 -45.93 23.66
N PHE A 30 9.29 -45.68 22.61
CA PHE A 30 9.69 -46.75 21.67
C PHE A 30 11.11 -47.23 21.97
N THR A 31 11.26 -48.54 22.19
CA THR A 31 12.55 -49.19 22.40
C THR A 31 13.46 -49.02 21.16
N ASN A 32 14.77 -48.90 21.39
CA ASN A 32 15.76 -48.55 20.37
C ASN A 32 15.76 -49.47 19.13
N MET A 33 15.30 -50.72 19.26
CA MET A 33 15.16 -51.66 18.14
C MET A 33 14.07 -51.27 17.13
N ILE A 34 12.98 -50.64 17.56
CA ILE A 34 11.86 -50.25 16.67
C ILE A 34 12.25 -48.99 15.88
N LYS A 35 12.96 -48.05 16.51
CA LYS A 35 13.48 -46.83 15.86
C LYS A 35 14.43 -47.16 14.70
N SER A 36 15.33 -48.12 14.88
CA SER A 36 16.26 -48.54 13.82
C SER A 36 15.58 -49.18 12.62
N LYS A 37 14.52 -49.97 12.84
CA LYS A 37 13.78 -50.64 11.75
C LYS A 37 12.93 -49.66 10.93
N VAL A 38 12.34 -48.65 11.57
CA VAL A 38 11.55 -47.60 10.89
C VAL A 38 12.44 -46.70 10.03
N ILE A 39 13.64 -46.35 10.52
CA ILE A 39 14.63 -45.59 9.75
C ILE A 39 15.13 -46.39 8.54
N LEU A 40 15.43 -47.69 8.73
CA LEU A 40 15.87 -48.57 7.64
C LEU A 40 14.80 -48.73 6.54
N LEU A 41 13.52 -48.83 6.93
CA LEU A 41 12.39 -48.91 6.00
C LEU A 41 12.24 -47.63 5.15
N HIS A 42 12.47 -46.44 5.73
CA HIS A 42 12.39 -45.17 5.00
C HIS A 42 13.58 -44.98 4.03
N ILE A 43 14.77 -45.45 4.39
CA ILE A 43 15.94 -45.46 3.50
C ILE A 43 15.70 -46.41 2.31
N LEU A 44 15.06 -47.57 2.54
CA LEU A 44 14.73 -48.53 1.48
C LEU A 44 13.71 -47.96 0.47
N VAL A 45 12.72 -47.20 0.95
CA VAL A 45 11.73 -46.51 0.09
C VAL A 45 12.39 -45.38 -0.72
N LEU A 46 13.36 -44.66 -0.15
CA LEU A 46 14.15 -43.63 -0.86
C LEU A 46 15.00 -44.20 -2.00
N LEU A 47 15.53 -45.41 -1.85
CA LEU A 47 16.32 -46.08 -2.90
C LEU A 47 15.47 -46.56 -4.08
N MET A 48 14.19 -46.89 -3.84
CA MET A 48 13.27 -47.36 -4.90
C MET A 48 12.72 -46.22 -5.78
N VAL A 49 12.86 -44.95 -5.37
CA VAL A 49 12.36 -43.78 -6.13
C VAL A 49 13.47 -43.09 -6.96
N SER A 50 14.73 -43.55 -6.89
CA SER A 50 15.87 -42.96 -7.61
C SER A 50 16.26 -43.67 -8.91
N CYS A 51 15.31 -44.23 -9.66
CA CYS A 51 15.55 -44.71 -11.03
C CYS A 51 14.36 -44.39 -11.94
N ASN A 52 14.19 -43.13 -12.38
CA ASN A 52 13.70 -42.85 -13.74
C ASN A 52 13.80 -41.36 -14.14
N VAL A 53 14.99 -40.89 -14.52
CA VAL A 53 15.10 -39.77 -15.47
C VAL A 53 16.33 -40.00 -16.35
N ASN A 54 16.13 -40.66 -17.49
CA ASN A 54 17.10 -40.63 -18.59
C ASN A 54 16.95 -39.31 -19.34
N ARG A 55 18.00 -38.49 -19.37
CA ARG A 55 18.24 -37.51 -20.44
C ARG A 55 19.69 -37.63 -20.91
N PRO A 56 19.94 -37.84 -22.21
CA PRO A 56 21.29 -37.96 -22.72
C PRO A 56 21.96 -36.58 -22.80
N ILE A 57 23.19 -36.53 -22.31
CA ILE A 57 24.18 -35.49 -22.60
C ILE A 57 25.04 -36.05 -23.74
N SER A 58 25.31 -35.25 -24.77
CA SER A 58 26.52 -35.46 -25.58
C SER A 58 27.05 -34.15 -26.17
N PRO A 59 28.38 -34.00 -26.32
CA PRO A 59 29.11 -32.73 -26.23
C PRO A 59 29.73 -32.26 -27.57
N LYS A 60 30.16 -30.99 -27.61
CA LYS A 60 31.47 -30.49 -28.10
C LYS A 60 31.38 -29.03 -28.58
N ASN A 61 32.26 -28.19 -28.05
CA ASN A 61 32.76 -27.00 -28.76
C ASN A 61 33.83 -27.45 -29.76
N PRO A 62 34.02 -26.74 -30.88
CA PRO A 62 35.14 -25.80 -30.92
C PRO A 62 34.94 -24.51 -31.75
N SER A 63 35.79 -23.53 -31.41
CA SER A 63 36.44 -22.50 -32.23
C SER A 63 35.67 -21.43 -33.02
N VAL A 64 36.11 -20.21 -32.72
CA VAL A 64 36.08 -18.93 -33.45
C VAL A 64 36.23 -19.07 -34.98
N GLU A 65 35.30 -18.47 -35.72
CA GLU A 65 35.50 -17.88 -37.06
C GLU A 65 34.53 -16.70 -37.26
N ASN A 66 34.98 -15.70 -38.03
CA ASN A 66 34.42 -14.35 -38.17
C ASN A 66 33.21 -14.29 -39.15
N PRO A 67 32.50 -13.15 -39.25
CA PRO A 67 31.08 -13.09 -39.57
C PRO A 67 30.77 -12.99 -41.07
N LEU A 68 29.73 -13.67 -41.53
CA LEU A 68 29.07 -13.36 -42.80
C LEU A 68 27.58 -13.67 -42.77
N SER A 69 26.83 -12.59 -43.01
CA SER A 69 25.43 -12.51 -43.48
C SER A 69 24.39 -13.39 -42.80
N ILE A 70 23.68 -12.81 -41.84
CA ILE A 70 22.24 -13.09 -41.71
C ILE A 70 21.52 -11.79 -41.99
N GLN A 71 20.79 -11.79 -43.10
CA GLN A 71 19.86 -10.76 -43.52
C GLN A 71 19.02 -10.33 -42.32
N GLN A 72 18.97 -9.02 -42.08
CA GLN A 72 17.99 -8.40 -41.22
C GLN A 72 16.60 -8.82 -41.72
N HIS A 73 16.00 -9.81 -41.07
CA HIS A 73 14.56 -9.88 -41.02
C HIS A 73 14.14 -8.68 -40.17
N LEU A 74 13.94 -7.55 -40.84
CA LEU A 74 13.18 -6.42 -40.31
C LEU A 74 11.83 -7.02 -39.89
N VAL A 75 11.71 -7.30 -38.59
CA VAL A 75 10.40 -7.42 -37.98
C VAL A 75 9.79 -6.05 -38.14
N GLU A 76 8.91 -5.95 -39.12
CA GLU A 76 8.02 -4.85 -39.33
C GLU A 76 7.47 -4.43 -37.96
N LYS A 77 7.80 -3.21 -37.56
CA LYS A 77 7.34 -2.58 -36.32
C LYS A 77 5.85 -2.29 -36.51
N ASN A 78 5.05 -3.35 -36.45
CA ASN A 78 3.64 -3.27 -36.75
C ASN A 78 2.92 -2.52 -35.63
N SER A 79 2.36 -1.38 -36.07
CA SER A 79 1.36 -0.52 -35.47
C SER A 79 1.65 0.05 -34.07
N ILE A 80 1.98 1.35 -34.08
CA ILE A 80 1.54 2.26 -33.03
C ILE A 80 0.07 1.91 -32.71
N PRO A 81 -0.30 1.62 -31.45
CA PRO A 81 -1.69 1.36 -31.10
C PRO A 81 -2.53 2.50 -31.64
N LYS A 82 -3.51 2.16 -32.48
CA LYS A 82 -4.49 3.13 -33.03
C LYS A 82 -4.93 4.01 -31.86
N LYS A 83 -4.67 5.33 -31.90
CA LYS A 83 -4.93 6.25 -30.78
C LYS A 83 -6.30 5.91 -30.16
N ALA A 84 -6.30 5.32 -28.97
CA ALA A 84 -7.54 5.03 -28.26
C ALA A 84 -8.24 6.38 -28.06
N LYS A 85 -9.47 6.51 -28.55
CA LYS A 85 -10.22 7.76 -28.37
C LYS A 85 -10.73 7.82 -26.93
N PRO A 86 -10.87 9.02 -26.34
CA PRO A 86 -11.51 9.15 -25.04
C PRO A 86 -12.93 8.57 -25.12
N GLN A 87 -13.32 7.83 -24.09
CA GLN A 87 -14.64 7.19 -24.01
C GLN A 87 -15.33 7.58 -22.71
N MET A 88 -16.64 7.77 -22.75
CA MET A 88 -17.44 7.99 -21.53
C MET A 88 -18.03 6.66 -21.05
N ALA A 89 -17.88 6.40 -19.75
CA ALA A 89 -18.50 5.27 -19.08
C ALA A 89 -19.62 5.76 -18.15
N ASN A 90 -20.85 5.34 -18.44
CA ASN A 90 -22.02 5.76 -17.67
C ASN A 90 -22.19 4.92 -16.39
N VAL A 91 -22.57 5.60 -15.31
CA VAL A 91 -22.97 5.01 -14.04
C VAL A 91 -24.45 4.65 -14.12
N ALA A 92 -24.77 3.35 -14.20
CA ALA A 92 -26.14 2.89 -14.42
C ALA A 92 -27.06 2.98 -13.20
N ARG A 93 -26.50 3.15 -11.99
CA ARG A 93 -27.23 3.23 -10.72
C ARG A 93 -26.39 3.92 -9.67
N ASP A 94 -27.04 4.43 -8.64
CA ASP A 94 -26.35 4.99 -7.48
C ASP A 94 -25.35 4.01 -6.87
N ILE A 95 -24.13 4.48 -6.64
CA ILE A 95 -23.03 3.77 -6.01
C ILE A 95 -22.79 4.38 -4.63
N ARG A 96 -22.86 3.53 -3.61
CA ARG A 96 -22.58 3.92 -2.23
C ARG A 96 -21.10 3.77 -1.92
N VAL A 97 -20.61 4.47 -0.89
CA VAL A 97 -19.23 4.32 -0.38
C VAL A 97 -18.87 2.85 -0.17
N ALA A 98 -19.78 2.04 0.41
CA ALA A 98 -19.56 0.62 0.65
C ALA A 98 -19.24 -0.21 -0.60
N ASN A 99 -19.69 0.23 -1.78
CA ASN A 99 -19.57 -0.49 -3.05
C ASN A 99 -18.67 0.24 -4.04
N TYR A 100 -18.04 1.33 -3.61
CA TYR A 100 -17.30 2.22 -4.48
C TYR A 100 -16.10 1.52 -5.13
N PHE A 101 -15.26 0.84 -4.33
CA PHE A 101 -14.08 0.14 -4.88
C PHE A 101 -14.44 -1.00 -5.81
N ASP A 102 -15.45 -1.81 -5.46
CA ASP A 102 -15.92 -2.89 -6.33
C ASP A 102 -16.42 -2.35 -7.68
N PHE A 103 -17.12 -1.21 -7.65
CA PHE A 103 -17.56 -0.53 -8.86
C PHE A 103 -16.37 -0.05 -9.70
N MET A 104 -15.39 0.62 -9.08
CA MET A 104 -14.21 1.14 -9.78
C MET A 104 -13.33 0.03 -10.36
N ASP A 105 -13.15 -1.08 -9.64
CA ASP A 105 -12.40 -2.25 -10.12
C ASP A 105 -13.13 -2.91 -11.30
N GLY A 106 -14.45 -3.06 -11.21
CA GLY A 106 -15.28 -3.55 -12.32
C GLY A 106 -15.21 -2.64 -13.55
N LEU A 107 -15.20 -1.33 -13.32
CA LEU A 107 -15.08 -0.33 -14.37
C LEU A 107 -13.70 -0.38 -15.05
N ALA A 108 -12.62 -0.34 -14.27
CA ALA A 108 -11.26 -0.47 -14.77
C ALA A 108 -11.09 -1.73 -15.61
N LYS A 109 -11.47 -2.90 -15.06
CA LYS A 109 -11.39 -4.19 -15.75
C LYS A 109 -12.15 -4.23 -17.08
N LYS A 110 -13.31 -3.55 -17.16
CA LYS A 110 -14.12 -3.49 -18.38
C LYS A 110 -13.43 -2.74 -19.52
N TYR A 111 -12.69 -1.68 -19.20
CA TYR A 111 -12.09 -0.78 -20.19
C TYR A 111 -10.57 -0.97 -20.38
N ASP A 112 -9.90 -1.71 -19.49
CA ASP A 112 -8.44 -1.89 -19.50
C ASP A 112 -7.92 -2.41 -20.84
N SER A 113 -8.57 -3.41 -21.44
CA SER A 113 -8.15 -3.97 -22.74
C SER A 113 -8.41 -3.05 -23.94
N LEU A 114 -9.11 -1.93 -23.75
CA LEU A 114 -9.44 -0.98 -24.80
C LEU A 114 -8.44 0.18 -24.90
N VAL A 115 -7.49 0.26 -23.97
CA VAL A 115 -6.48 1.32 -23.90
C VAL A 115 -5.07 0.72 -23.86
N PRO A 116 -4.03 1.41 -24.39
CA PRO A 116 -2.68 0.87 -24.51
C PRO A 116 -1.81 1.11 -23.26
N TYR A 117 -2.42 1.19 -22.08
CA TYR A 117 -1.75 1.41 -20.79
C TYR A 117 -2.56 0.71 -19.69
N ALA A 118 -1.97 0.52 -18.51
CA ALA A 118 -2.68 -0.09 -17.38
C ALA A 118 -3.75 0.88 -16.83
N LEU A 119 -5.03 0.57 -17.06
CA LEU A 119 -6.13 1.36 -16.54
C LEU A 119 -6.42 0.92 -15.11
N THR A 120 -6.02 1.75 -14.15
CA THR A 120 -6.30 1.51 -12.72
C THR A 120 -7.36 2.47 -12.20
N GLU A 121 -7.90 2.16 -11.02
CA GLU A 121 -8.74 3.09 -10.28
C GLU A 121 -8.07 4.47 -10.11
N HIS A 122 -6.76 4.51 -9.82
CA HIS A 122 -6.05 5.78 -9.62
C HIS A 122 -6.02 6.59 -10.92
N VAL A 123 -5.77 5.95 -12.07
CA VAL A 123 -5.85 6.60 -13.39
C VAL A 123 -7.26 7.12 -13.66
N LEU A 124 -8.30 6.31 -13.38
CA LEU A 124 -9.69 6.71 -13.55
C LEU A 124 -10.05 7.94 -12.72
N VAL A 125 -9.67 7.97 -11.44
CA VAL A 125 -9.98 9.10 -10.55
C VAL A 125 -9.15 10.33 -10.90
N ARG A 126 -7.87 10.17 -11.29
CA ARG A 126 -7.04 11.29 -11.74
C ARG A 126 -7.54 11.90 -13.06
N ALA A 127 -8.17 11.12 -13.93
CA ALA A 127 -8.87 11.63 -15.12
C ALA A 127 -10.24 12.26 -14.80
N ASN A 128 -10.79 12.01 -13.61
CA ASN A 128 -12.09 12.49 -13.15
C ASN A 128 -11.97 13.09 -11.74
N PRO A 129 -11.22 14.19 -11.56
CA PRO A 129 -10.80 14.67 -10.23
C PRO A 129 -11.95 15.05 -9.31
N TRP A 130 -13.13 15.38 -9.85
CA TRP A 130 -14.36 15.65 -9.09
C TRP A 130 -14.78 14.48 -8.19
N ILE A 131 -14.36 13.25 -8.50
CA ILE A 131 -14.61 12.07 -7.66
C ILE A 131 -13.91 12.22 -6.30
N MET A 132 -12.69 12.76 -6.28
CA MET A 132 -11.97 13.02 -5.02
C MET A 132 -12.73 14.00 -4.14
N ASP A 133 -13.28 15.07 -4.72
CA ASP A 133 -14.12 16.03 -3.98
C ASP A 133 -15.39 15.37 -3.43
N THR A 134 -15.98 14.47 -4.21
CA THR A 134 -17.20 13.75 -3.80
C THR A 134 -16.92 12.80 -2.64
N LEU A 135 -15.80 12.06 -2.69
CA LEU A 135 -15.36 11.18 -1.61
C LEU A 135 -14.93 11.97 -0.38
N ALA A 136 -14.19 13.07 -0.56
CA ALA A 136 -13.80 13.97 0.52
C ALA A 136 -15.02 14.58 1.22
N ASN A 137 -16.10 14.85 0.48
CA ASN A 137 -17.37 15.29 1.04
C ASN A 137 -18.11 14.21 1.85
N THR A 138 -17.63 12.96 1.91
CA THR A 138 -18.16 11.95 2.85
C THR A 138 -17.65 12.13 4.28
N ASP A 139 -16.68 13.02 4.49
CA ASP A 139 -16.16 13.39 5.81
C ASP A 139 -17.27 13.84 6.75
N TYR A 140 -17.28 13.23 7.94
CA TYR A 140 -18.30 13.47 8.95
C TYR A 140 -18.44 14.94 9.34
N TYR A 141 -17.32 15.65 9.54
CA TYR A 141 -17.33 17.04 10.00
C TYR A 141 -17.71 18.00 8.88
N ARG A 142 -17.37 17.71 7.63
CA ARG A 142 -17.90 18.46 6.46
C ARG A 142 -19.42 18.33 6.34
N GLN A 143 -19.97 17.16 6.64
CA GLN A 143 -21.42 16.94 6.65
C GLN A 143 -22.09 17.62 7.84
N MET A 144 -21.49 17.54 9.02
CA MET A 144 -21.98 18.25 10.21
C MET A 144 -21.99 19.77 10.03
N ALA A 145 -21.01 20.35 9.33
CA ALA A 145 -21.00 21.78 8.98
C ALA A 145 -22.13 22.19 8.02
N LYS A 146 -22.80 21.22 7.38
CA LYS A 146 -24.01 21.37 6.55
C LYS A 146 -25.26 20.90 7.29
N ASP A 147 -25.21 20.84 8.62
CA ASP A 147 -26.27 20.34 9.51
C ASP A 147 -26.72 18.89 9.22
N SER A 148 -25.83 18.07 8.64
CA SER A 148 -26.12 16.68 8.26
C SER A 148 -25.36 15.70 9.14
N PHE A 149 -26.08 15.03 10.03
CA PHE A 149 -25.50 13.97 10.85
C PHE A 149 -25.40 12.66 10.08
N VAL A 150 -24.17 12.20 9.82
CA VAL A 150 -23.90 10.92 9.17
C VAL A 150 -23.55 9.85 10.20
N TYR A 151 -24.53 9.02 10.54
CA TYR A 151 -24.31 7.87 11.43
C TYR A 151 -23.48 6.75 10.77
N ASP A 152 -23.71 6.48 9.49
CA ASP A 152 -23.07 5.41 8.71
C ASP A 152 -22.64 5.92 7.33
N GLN A 153 -21.37 6.34 7.23
CA GLN A 153 -20.76 6.86 6.00
C GLN A 153 -20.85 5.88 4.82
N ARG A 154 -20.87 4.57 5.10
CA ARG A 154 -20.93 3.51 4.07
C ARG A 154 -22.19 3.58 3.21
N LYS A 155 -23.27 4.18 3.74
CA LYS A 155 -24.56 4.32 3.05
C LYS A 155 -24.63 5.54 2.13
N MET A 156 -23.69 6.48 2.24
CA MET A 156 -23.68 7.69 1.41
C MET A 156 -23.46 7.34 -0.06
N ILE A 157 -24.16 8.03 -0.95
CA ILE A 157 -24.02 7.90 -2.40
C ILE A 157 -22.84 8.78 -2.84
N VAL A 158 -21.92 8.21 -3.60
CA VAL A 158 -20.69 8.88 -4.10
C VAL A 158 -20.61 8.93 -5.61
N LEU A 159 -21.37 8.10 -6.32
CA LEU A 159 -21.64 8.26 -7.75
C LEU A 159 -23.14 8.06 -7.94
N ARG A 160 -23.79 8.93 -8.71
CA ARG A 160 -25.21 8.89 -8.98
C ARG A 160 -25.49 8.21 -10.30
N SER A 161 -26.70 7.68 -10.44
CA SER A 161 -27.21 7.25 -11.74
C SER A 161 -27.07 8.40 -12.76
N ASN A 162 -26.59 8.06 -13.95
CA ASN A 162 -26.27 8.97 -15.07
C ASN A 162 -24.99 9.82 -14.91
N ASP A 163 -24.26 9.69 -13.80
CA ASP A 163 -22.88 10.19 -13.78
C ASP A 163 -22.09 9.52 -14.91
N SER A 164 -21.11 10.23 -15.45
CA SER A 164 -20.27 9.74 -16.54
C SER A 164 -18.81 9.93 -16.20
N LEU A 165 -18.02 8.87 -16.34
CA LEU A 165 -16.59 8.88 -16.07
C LEU A 165 -15.84 8.84 -17.40
N LEU A 166 -14.89 9.75 -17.55
CA LEU A 166 -13.95 9.76 -18.66
C LEU A 166 -12.98 8.58 -18.53
N ILE A 167 -12.95 7.73 -19.54
CA ILE A 167 -11.84 6.82 -19.83
C ILE A 167 -10.85 7.62 -20.70
N PRO A 168 -9.67 7.97 -20.17
CA PRO A 168 -8.74 8.84 -20.89
C PRO A 168 -8.25 8.16 -22.18
N ASP A 169 -7.78 8.97 -23.12
CA ASP A 169 -7.07 8.44 -24.27
C ASP A 169 -5.64 7.99 -23.91
N ALA A 170 -4.95 7.41 -24.88
CA ALA A 170 -3.59 6.90 -24.71
C ALA A 170 -2.61 7.95 -24.15
N GLU A 171 -2.69 9.18 -24.67
CA GLU A 171 -1.78 10.27 -24.32
C GLU A 171 -2.05 10.76 -22.89
N THR A 172 -3.31 11.05 -22.58
CA THR A 172 -3.74 11.49 -21.25
C THR A 172 -3.47 10.40 -20.20
N GLY A 173 -3.81 9.15 -20.49
CA GLY A 173 -3.62 8.04 -19.56
C GLY A 173 -2.15 7.79 -19.23
N GLN A 174 -1.26 7.83 -20.23
CA GLN A 174 0.17 7.69 -20.02
C GLN A 174 0.75 8.88 -19.24
N GLN A 175 0.29 10.11 -19.51
CA GLN A 175 0.72 11.27 -18.76
C GLN A 175 0.31 11.17 -17.28
N LEU A 176 -0.92 10.75 -16.98
CA LEU A 176 -1.38 10.55 -15.60
C LEU A 176 -0.56 9.49 -14.85
N ILE A 177 -0.17 8.41 -15.52
CA ILE A 177 0.70 7.39 -14.92
C ILE A 177 2.07 7.98 -14.58
N LYS A 178 2.69 8.68 -15.53
CA LYS A 178 3.98 9.36 -15.32
C LYS A 178 3.92 10.38 -14.19
N ASP A 179 2.85 11.16 -14.14
CA ASP A 179 2.62 12.13 -13.07
C ASP A 179 2.57 11.47 -11.68
N MET A 180 1.94 10.29 -11.58
CA MET A 180 1.89 9.51 -10.35
C MET A 180 3.24 8.88 -9.98
N GLU A 181 4.01 8.42 -10.98
CA GLU A 181 5.37 7.90 -10.77
C GLU A 181 6.33 8.97 -10.21
N ASN A 182 6.07 10.23 -10.55
CA ASN A 182 6.80 11.40 -10.08
C ASN A 182 6.19 12.06 -8.83
N THR A 183 5.21 11.42 -8.17
CA THR A 183 4.64 11.92 -6.92
C THR A 183 5.57 11.62 -5.74
N LEU A 184 5.75 12.61 -4.86
CA LEU A 184 6.39 12.48 -3.55
C LEU A 184 5.43 12.86 -2.44
N ILE A 185 5.31 11.99 -1.43
CA ILE A 185 4.72 12.31 -0.14
C ILE A 185 5.84 12.79 0.80
N ASP A 186 5.86 14.08 1.11
CA ASP A 186 6.78 14.66 2.10
C ASP A 186 6.06 14.88 3.43
N ILE A 187 6.68 14.48 4.53
CA ILE A 187 6.12 14.64 5.87
C ILE A 187 7.18 15.26 6.75
N ASN A 188 6.90 16.43 7.34
CA ASN A 188 7.74 17.02 8.38
C ASN A 188 7.07 16.83 9.74
N ILE A 189 7.68 15.99 10.59
CA ILE A 189 7.09 15.57 11.87
C ILE A 189 6.87 16.76 12.84
N PRO A 190 7.87 17.61 13.14
CA PRO A 190 7.70 18.75 14.07
C PRO A 190 6.72 19.80 13.57
N GLU A 191 6.56 19.90 12.25
CA GLU A 191 5.64 20.84 11.61
C GLU A 191 4.19 20.33 11.61
N TYR A 192 3.99 19.04 11.85
CA TYR A 192 2.70 18.37 11.69
C TYR A 192 2.10 18.58 10.30
N ARG A 193 2.93 18.51 9.26
CA ARG A 193 2.49 18.66 7.86
C ARG A 193 2.84 17.44 7.02
N LEU A 194 1.88 17.04 6.18
CA LEU A 194 2.08 16.17 5.04
C LEU A 194 1.86 17.00 3.77
N ARG A 195 2.74 16.83 2.79
CA ARG A 195 2.70 17.50 1.50
C ARG A 195 2.70 16.47 0.39
N ILE A 196 2.04 16.81 -0.70
CA ILE A 196 2.08 16.04 -1.95
C ILE A 196 2.74 16.92 -2.99
N TYR A 197 3.87 16.45 -3.50
CA TYR A 197 4.55 17.04 -4.64
C TYR A 197 4.34 16.17 -5.87
N GLN A 198 4.18 16.82 -7.03
CA GLN A 198 4.35 16.18 -8.33
C GLN A 198 5.55 16.86 -9.00
N ASP A 199 6.62 16.12 -9.22
CA ASP A 199 7.93 16.69 -9.53
C ASP A 199 8.33 17.76 -8.48
N SER A 200 8.51 19.01 -8.88
CA SER A 200 8.81 20.14 -8.00
C SER A 200 7.57 20.93 -7.55
N LEU A 201 6.39 20.62 -8.10
CA LEU A 201 5.16 21.37 -7.82
C LEU A 201 4.51 20.85 -6.53
N LEU A 202 4.32 21.74 -5.55
CA LEU A 202 3.51 21.47 -4.37
C LEU A 202 2.03 21.48 -4.75
N LEU A 203 1.37 20.33 -4.71
CA LEU A 203 -0.06 20.20 -5.02
C LEU A 203 -0.93 20.40 -3.77
N TYR A 204 -0.55 19.79 -2.65
CA TYR A 204 -1.35 19.81 -1.43
C TYR A 204 -0.49 19.90 -0.18
N THR A 205 -1.05 20.53 0.86
CA THR A 205 -0.51 20.52 2.22
C THR A 205 -1.63 20.21 3.20
N PHE A 206 -1.44 19.19 4.04
CA PHE A 206 -2.42 18.70 4.99
C PHE A 206 -1.88 18.80 6.42
N PRO A 207 -2.70 19.22 7.41
CA PRO A 207 -2.37 19.03 8.81
C PRO A 207 -2.40 17.55 9.16
N ILE A 208 -1.45 17.09 9.96
CA ILE A 208 -1.38 15.71 10.42
C ILE A 208 -1.23 15.62 11.92
N ARG A 209 -1.51 14.44 12.47
CA ARG A 209 -1.04 14.04 13.80
C ARG A 209 0.03 12.97 13.65
N VAL A 210 0.98 12.96 14.57
CA VAL A 210 2.10 12.01 14.57
C VAL A 210 2.16 11.24 15.88
N GLY A 211 3.08 10.29 15.94
CA GLY A 211 3.37 9.46 17.10
C GLY A 211 3.75 10.26 18.34
N GLN A 212 3.55 9.67 19.52
CA GLN A 212 3.91 10.29 20.81
C GLN A 212 5.38 10.04 21.15
N ASP A 213 6.02 10.98 21.86
CA ASP A 213 7.35 10.77 22.47
C ASP A 213 7.26 9.90 23.73
N ARG A 214 6.96 8.61 23.54
CA ARG A 214 7.01 7.62 24.62
C ARG A 214 7.10 6.21 24.08
N LYS A 215 7.51 5.29 24.96
CA LYS A 215 7.37 3.86 24.74
C LYS A 215 6.08 3.34 25.40
N ARG A 216 5.41 2.39 24.76
CA ARG A 216 4.21 1.73 25.30
C ARG A 216 4.11 0.30 24.80
N TYR A 217 3.62 -0.60 25.64
CA TYR A 217 3.22 -1.93 25.21
C TYR A 217 1.99 -1.86 24.27
N LEU A 218 2.09 -2.51 23.11
CA LEU A 218 1.00 -2.66 22.14
C LEU A 218 0.67 -4.14 21.96
N ALA A 219 -0.54 -4.56 22.35
CA ALA A 219 -1.00 -5.93 22.21
C ALA A 219 -1.00 -6.41 20.75
N MET A 220 -1.24 -5.52 19.78
CA MET A 220 -1.21 -5.88 18.35
C MET A 220 0.17 -6.34 17.86
N GLY A 221 1.24 -5.88 18.50
CA GLY A 221 2.62 -6.26 18.16
C GLY A 221 3.31 -7.12 19.22
N ASP A 222 2.59 -7.46 20.30
CA ASP A 222 3.04 -8.18 21.50
C ASP A 222 4.42 -7.71 21.99
N ARG A 223 4.61 -6.39 22.07
CA ARG A 223 5.91 -5.79 22.46
C ARG A 223 5.78 -4.37 22.98
N VAL A 224 6.80 -3.91 23.69
CA VAL A 224 7.00 -2.48 23.98
C VAL A 224 7.51 -1.80 22.71
N THR A 225 6.74 -0.82 22.23
CA THR A 225 7.01 -0.09 21.00
C THR A 225 7.30 1.38 21.32
N ASP A 226 8.33 1.92 20.68
CA ASP A 226 8.57 3.37 20.63
C ASP A 226 7.53 4.00 19.69
N LEU A 227 6.63 4.79 20.25
CA LEU A 227 5.48 5.36 19.55
C LEU A 227 5.84 6.59 18.71
N ARG A 228 7.09 7.06 18.70
CA ARG A 228 7.51 8.14 17.79
C ARG A 228 7.38 7.69 16.35
N THR A 229 6.83 8.55 15.49
CA THR A 229 6.79 8.33 14.04
C THR A 229 8.23 8.25 13.52
N LYS A 230 8.52 7.22 12.72
CA LYS A 230 9.86 6.93 12.22
C LYS A 230 10.16 7.80 11.00
N THR A 231 11.32 8.47 11.05
CA THR A 231 11.88 9.25 9.97
C THR A 231 12.58 8.36 8.95
N GLY A 232 12.78 8.89 7.74
CA GLY A 232 13.52 8.19 6.69
C GLY A 232 12.92 8.40 5.31
N LYS A 233 13.46 7.64 4.36
CA LYS A 233 12.96 7.60 2.98
C LYS A 233 12.44 6.20 2.69
N GLY A 234 11.44 6.10 1.82
CA GLY A 234 10.90 4.83 1.39
C GLY A 234 9.71 5.03 0.46
N LYS A 235 8.72 4.15 0.58
CA LYS A 235 7.61 4.12 -0.38
C LYS A 235 6.32 3.53 0.19
N ILE A 236 5.23 3.75 -0.51
CA ILE A 236 3.98 3.05 -0.27
C ILE A 236 4.08 1.60 -0.72
N VAL A 237 3.74 0.66 0.17
CA VAL A 237 3.86 -0.78 -0.08
C VAL A 237 2.53 -1.53 -0.01
N ARG A 238 1.50 -0.92 0.58
CA ARG A 238 0.14 -1.49 0.60
C ARG A 238 -0.90 -0.38 0.69
N LEU A 239 -2.00 -0.61 -0.01
CA LEU A 239 -3.22 0.17 0.08
C LEU A 239 -4.32 -0.74 0.64
N GLU A 240 -4.90 -0.36 1.77
CA GLU A 240 -5.98 -1.10 2.43
C GLU A 240 -7.28 -0.33 2.25
N ARG A 241 -8.07 -0.74 1.26
CA ARG A 241 -9.34 -0.09 0.88
C ARG A 241 -10.46 -0.32 1.90
N ASN A 242 -10.41 -1.44 2.62
CA ASN A 242 -11.45 -1.87 3.57
C ASN A 242 -10.86 -2.19 4.95
N PRO A 243 -10.29 -1.17 5.64
CA PRO A 243 -9.57 -1.40 6.88
C PRO A 243 -10.46 -1.96 7.98
N SER A 244 -9.88 -2.86 8.79
CA SER A 244 -10.47 -3.35 10.03
C SER A 244 -9.84 -2.66 11.23
N PHE A 245 -10.68 -2.17 12.13
CA PHE A 245 -10.25 -1.32 13.23
C PHE A 245 -10.00 -2.13 14.50
N TYR A 246 -8.76 -2.07 14.99
CA TYR A 246 -8.32 -2.71 16.23
C TYR A 246 -7.69 -1.66 17.14
N ASN A 247 -8.00 -1.72 18.43
CA ASN A 247 -7.30 -0.90 19.41
C ASN A 247 -5.88 -1.48 19.58
N PRO A 248 -4.81 -0.75 19.23
CA PRO A 248 -3.46 -1.30 19.23
C PRO A 248 -2.95 -1.65 20.64
N VAL A 249 -3.52 -1.04 21.69
CA VAL A 249 -3.15 -1.27 23.08
C VAL A 249 -3.79 -2.55 23.61
N THR A 250 -5.06 -2.80 23.28
CA THR A 250 -5.82 -3.94 23.83
C THR A 250 -5.97 -5.10 22.86
N GLY A 251 -5.68 -4.91 21.57
CA GLY A 251 -5.91 -5.89 20.51
C GLY A 251 -7.38 -6.10 20.15
N LYS A 252 -8.31 -5.41 20.82
CA LYS A 252 -9.76 -5.61 20.61
C LYS A 252 -10.23 -4.90 19.35
N ARG A 253 -10.97 -5.63 18.51
CA ARG A 253 -11.67 -5.07 17.35
C ARG A 253 -12.79 -4.14 17.79
N PHE A 254 -13.02 -3.06 17.06
CA PHE A 254 -14.15 -2.15 17.28
C PHE A 254 -14.79 -1.75 15.95
N TYR A 255 -16.05 -1.33 16.01
CA TYR A 255 -16.88 -1.03 14.83
C TYR A 255 -17.51 0.37 14.86
N VAL A 256 -17.41 1.06 15.98
CA VAL A 256 -17.95 2.41 16.21
C VAL A 256 -16.87 3.30 16.81
N THR A 257 -17.01 4.61 16.63
CA THR A 257 -16.15 5.63 17.22
C THR A 257 -16.98 6.69 17.92
N ARG A 258 -16.40 7.30 18.96
CA ARG A 258 -16.91 8.53 19.55
C ARG A 258 -16.18 9.71 18.93
N ARG A 259 -16.93 10.56 18.24
CA ARG A 259 -16.49 11.80 17.59
C ARG A 259 -16.14 12.86 18.63
N ASP A 260 -15.43 13.90 18.21
CA ASP A 260 -15.06 15.06 19.06
C ASP A 260 -16.30 15.79 19.60
N ASP A 261 -17.39 15.85 18.82
CA ASP A 261 -18.69 16.40 19.24
C ASP A 261 -19.47 15.46 20.19
N LYS A 262 -18.81 14.39 20.66
CA LYS A 262 -19.30 13.36 21.58
C LYS A 262 -20.36 12.44 20.98
N LYS A 263 -20.74 12.58 19.70
CA LYS A 263 -21.66 11.65 19.03
C LYS A 263 -20.94 10.35 18.67
N THR A 264 -21.73 9.28 18.52
CA THR A 264 -21.22 7.97 18.12
C THR A 264 -21.62 7.67 16.68
N THR A 265 -20.67 7.23 15.87
CA THR A 265 -20.92 6.79 14.49
C THR A 265 -20.30 5.41 14.27
N ILE A 266 -20.70 4.74 13.19
CA ILE A 266 -19.96 3.58 12.68
C ILE A 266 -18.59 4.05 12.18
N MET A 267 -17.57 3.18 12.29
CA MET A 267 -16.26 3.47 11.69
C MET A 267 -16.40 3.69 10.18
N PRO A 268 -15.82 4.78 9.65
CA PRO A 268 -15.87 5.05 8.22
C PRO A 268 -15.03 4.02 7.44
N VAL A 269 -15.38 3.81 6.17
CA VAL A 269 -14.58 3.01 5.24
C VAL A 269 -13.85 3.99 4.34
N ILE A 270 -12.61 4.27 4.72
CA ILE A 270 -11.70 5.18 4.03
C ILE A 270 -10.33 4.49 3.99
N PRO A 271 -9.63 4.47 2.85
CA PRO A 271 -8.40 3.73 2.70
C PRO A 271 -7.31 4.08 3.70
N TRP A 272 -6.51 3.07 4.05
CA TRP A 272 -5.26 3.23 4.78
C TRP A 272 -4.08 2.93 3.86
N ILE A 273 -2.97 3.62 4.12
CA ILE A 273 -1.76 3.51 3.31
C ILE A 273 -0.64 3.00 4.22
N GLU A 274 -0.10 1.83 3.90
CA GLU A 274 1.07 1.30 4.59
C GLU A 274 2.36 1.77 3.93
N THR A 275 3.29 2.23 4.76
CA THR A 275 4.61 2.70 4.31
C THR A 275 5.70 1.72 4.69
N GLU A 276 6.68 1.57 3.81
CA GLU A 276 7.99 1.04 4.14
C GLU A 276 8.95 2.21 4.24
N ILE A 277 9.67 2.34 5.36
CA ILE A 277 10.60 3.44 5.62
C ILE A 277 11.96 2.83 5.97
N ASN A 278 13.01 3.28 5.30
CA ASN A 278 14.38 2.75 5.40
C ASN A 278 14.44 1.22 5.17
N GLY A 279 13.62 0.70 4.25
CA GLY A 279 13.54 -0.74 3.97
C GLY A 279 12.82 -1.56 5.04
N ILE A 280 12.15 -0.92 6.00
CA ILE A 280 11.46 -1.60 7.11
C ILE A 280 9.96 -1.25 7.11
N ARG A 281 9.14 -2.31 7.15
CA ARG A 281 7.70 -2.21 7.41
C ARG A 281 7.45 -2.21 8.91
N ASN A 282 7.46 -1.02 9.50
CA ASN A 282 7.35 -0.81 10.95
C ASN A 282 5.88 -0.77 11.45
N GLY A 283 4.89 -0.97 10.58
CA GLY A 283 3.47 -0.87 10.89
C GLY A 283 2.93 0.56 10.95
N GLN A 284 3.75 1.55 10.59
CA GLN A 284 3.36 2.96 10.44
C GLN A 284 2.56 3.14 9.16
N MET A 285 1.33 3.63 9.33
CA MET A 285 0.40 3.89 8.25
C MET A 285 0.07 5.38 8.19
N ILE A 286 -0.29 5.85 6.99
CA ILE A 286 -1.03 7.09 6.80
C ILE A 286 -2.51 6.71 6.75
N HIS A 287 -3.32 7.24 7.66
CA HIS A 287 -4.72 6.83 7.77
C HIS A 287 -5.59 7.96 8.35
N PRO A 288 -6.91 7.95 8.10
CA PRO A 288 -7.81 8.94 8.67
C PRO A 288 -7.89 8.87 10.20
N THR A 289 -8.17 10.01 10.82
CA THR A 289 -8.65 10.12 12.19
C THR A 289 -10.12 10.50 12.21
N THR A 290 -10.88 9.85 13.08
CA THR A 290 -12.28 10.22 13.35
C THR A 290 -12.41 11.40 14.32
N ASN A 291 -11.27 11.92 14.78
CA ASN A 291 -11.12 12.94 15.82
C ASN A 291 -10.13 14.03 15.33
N PRO A 292 -10.56 14.95 14.45
CA PRO A 292 -9.70 16.01 13.88
C PRO A 292 -9.11 16.94 14.93
N GLU A 293 -9.67 17.07 16.14
CA GLU A 293 -9.03 17.83 17.24
C GLU A 293 -7.63 17.31 17.60
N THR A 294 -7.29 16.10 17.18
CA THR A 294 -5.96 15.51 17.39
C THR A 294 -4.91 15.90 16.33
N LEU A 295 -5.32 16.52 15.21
CA LEU A 295 -4.41 17.04 14.19
C LEU A 295 -3.56 18.17 14.76
N GLY A 296 -2.32 18.31 14.28
CA GLY A 296 -1.33 19.25 14.81
C GLY A 296 -0.69 18.80 16.13
N LYS A 297 -0.82 17.51 16.51
CA LYS A 297 -0.35 16.99 17.81
C LYS A 297 0.38 15.66 17.69
N ALA A 298 1.36 15.44 18.57
CA ALA A 298 1.97 14.15 18.85
C ALA A 298 1.03 13.31 19.73
N SER A 299 0.07 12.62 19.13
CA SER A 299 -1.05 11.96 19.83
C SER A 299 -1.33 10.52 19.38
N SER A 300 -0.72 10.07 18.28
CA SER A 300 -0.95 8.73 17.73
C SER A 300 -0.08 7.67 18.44
N ASN A 301 -0.32 6.38 18.13
CA ASN A 301 0.52 5.27 18.59
C ASN A 301 1.66 4.92 17.59
N GLY A 302 2.09 5.89 16.76
CA GLY A 302 3.19 5.73 15.80
C GLY A 302 2.81 6.06 14.37
N CYS A 303 1.54 5.92 14.00
CA CYS A 303 1.03 6.25 12.68
C CYS A 303 0.94 7.76 12.40
N ILE A 304 0.76 8.10 11.14
CA ILE A 304 0.44 9.45 10.68
C ILE A 304 -1.07 9.53 10.45
N GLY A 305 -1.76 10.36 11.23
CA GLY A 305 -3.20 10.56 11.10
C GLY A 305 -3.53 11.83 10.32
N VAL A 306 -4.50 11.74 9.41
CA VAL A 306 -5.01 12.85 8.57
C VAL A 306 -6.52 13.00 8.76
N ALA A 307 -7.14 14.10 8.31
CA ALA A 307 -8.60 14.19 8.31
C ALA A 307 -9.24 13.12 7.39
N GLU A 308 -10.53 12.80 7.59
CA GLU A 308 -11.24 11.82 6.76
C GLU A 308 -11.29 12.26 5.30
N ALA A 309 -11.57 13.54 5.04
CA ALA A 309 -11.53 14.12 3.70
C ALA A 309 -10.14 14.02 3.05
N ASP A 310 -9.10 14.38 3.79
CA ASP A 310 -7.73 14.45 3.29
C ASP A 310 -7.19 13.06 2.94
N ALA A 311 -7.58 12.04 3.69
CA ALA A 311 -7.21 10.65 3.40
C ALA A 311 -7.64 10.19 2.00
N TRP A 312 -8.80 10.63 1.51
CA TRP A 312 -9.24 10.33 0.15
C TRP A 312 -8.35 10.97 -0.90
N ILE A 313 -8.00 12.23 -0.72
CA ILE A 313 -7.13 12.95 -1.64
C ILE A 313 -5.74 12.30 -1.65
N ILE A 314 -5.17 12.07 -0.46
CA ILE A 314 -3.86 11.42 -0.33
C ILE A 314 -3.87 10.04 -1.00
N TYR A 315 -4.91 9.24 -0.81
CA TYR A 315 -5.03 7.92 -1.43
C TYR A 315 -4.90 7.98 -2.96
N TYR A 316 -5.65 8.84 -3.65
CA TYR A 316 -5.59 8.90 -5.13
C TYR A 316 -4.35 9.55 -5.71
N HIS A 317 -3.62 10.30 -4.89
CA HIS A 317 -2.30 10.81 -5.29
C HIS A 317 -1.18 9.81 -4.99
N ALA A 318 -1.43 8.79 -4.19
CA ALA A 318 -0.37 7.95 -3.63
C ALA A 318 -0.60 6.44 -3.92
N PRO A 319 -0.56 6.02 -5.20
CA PRO A 319 -0.60 4.60 -5.55
C PRO A 319 0.61 3.83 -4.98
N LEU A 320 0.60 2.51 -5.15
CA LEU A 320 1.74 1.66 -4.79
C LEU A 320 3.05 2.18 -5.40
N ASN A 321 4.14 2.08 -4.62
CA ASN A 321 5.48 2.57 -4.94
C ASN A 321 5.67 4.09 -4.98
N THR A 322 4.64 4.90 -4.69
CA THR A 322 4.83 6.35 -4.49
C THR A 322 5.91 6.59 -3.44
N GLN A 323 6.82 7.52 -3.73
CA GLN A 323 7.93 7.84 -2.82
C GLN A 323 7.41 8.53 -1.57
N VAL A 324 8.01 8.21 -0.43
CA VAL A 324 7.70 8.81 0.87
C VAL A 324 8.99 9.29 1.51
N GLN A 325 9.00 10.55 1.94
CA GLN A 325 10.05 11.14 2.76
C GLN A 325 9.45 11.63 4.07
N ILE A 326 10.02 11.19 5.18
CA ILE A 326 9.62 11.59 6.52
C ILE A 326 10.83 12.23 7.19
N ARG A 327 10.78 13.55 7.34
CA ARG A 327 11.85 14.38 7.89
C ARG A 327 11.51 14.90 9.29
N TYR A 328 12.54 15.42 9.95
CA TYR A 328 12.46 16.00 11.28
C TYR A 328 13.27 17.29 11.28
N ASP A 329 12.76 18.26 10.53
CA ASP A 329 13.46 19.52 10.33
C ASP A 329 12.80 20.55 11.25
N LEU A 330 13.61 21.12 12.15
CA LEU A 330 13.17 22.14 13.10
C LEU A 330 13.19 23.54 12.49
N ASP A 331 14.06 23.78 11.52
CA ASP A 331 14.13 25.05 10.81
C ASP A 331 13.35 24.91 9.50
N ILE A 332 12.30 25.71 9.34
CA ILE A 332 11.50 25.80 8.12
C ILE A 332 11.47 27.23 7.62
N LEU A 333 11.11 27.42 6.35
CA LEU A 333 10.83 28.74 5.80
C LEU A 333 9.34 29.05 5.96
N ASP A 334 9.02 30.26 6.40
CA ASP A 334 7.66 30.77 6.38
C ASP A 334 7.25 31.25 4.97
N GLU A 335 6.06 31.83 4.87
CA GLU A 335 5.52 32.35 3.59
C GLU A 335 6.33 33.53 3.02
N ASN A 336 7.10 34.24 3.83
CA ASN A 336 7.98 35.34 3.43
C ASN A 336 9.41 34.87 3.14
N GLY A 337 9.71 33.58 3.34
CA GLY A 337 11.04 33.02 3.20
C GLY A 337 11.95 33.24 4.42
N GLU A 338 11.39 33.65 5.56
CA GLU A 338 12.13 33.79 6.81
C GLU A 338 12.22 32.44 7.55
N VAL A 339 13.33 32.22 8.26
CA VAL A 339 13.53 30.99 9.03
C VAL A 339 12.67 31.01 10.28
N GLN A 340 11.71 30.08 10.35
CA GLN A 340 10.92 29.80 11.53
C GLN A 340 11.43 28.52 12.21
N LYS A 341 11.73 28.63 13.52
CA LYS A 341 12.13 27.49 14.34
C LYS A 341 10.92 26.82 14.99
N LEU A 342 10.74 25.54 14.72
CA LEU A 342 9.72 24.67 15.27
C LEU A 342 10.14 24.10 16.63
N LYS A 343 9.14 23.69 17.41
CA LYS A 343 9.37 23.00 18.67
C LYS A 343 9.94 21.60 18.41
N ASP A 344 10.98 21.23 19.15
CA ASP A 344 11.42 19.84 19.20
C ASP A 344 10.43 19.00 20.03
N ILE A 345 9.58 18.23 19.35
CA ILE A 345 8.50 17.47 19.98
C ILE A 345 8.93 16.08 20.47
N TYR A 346 10.08 15.58 20.02
CA TYR A 346 10.68 14.28 20.37
C TYR A 346 12.01 14.40 21.13
N ASN A 347 12.45 15.62 21.44
CA ASN A 347 13.68 15.91 22.18
C ASN A 347 14.92 15.24 21.55
N TYR A 348 15.06 15.37 20.23
CA TYR A 348 16.22 14.88 19.50
C TYR A 348 17.40 15.86 19.53
N GLN A 349 17.17 17.15 19.82
CA GLN A 349 18.16 18.22 19.78
C GLN A 349 18.20 19.04 21.08
#